data_AF-A0A2V9MIG6-F1
#
_entry.id   AF-A0A2V9MIG6-F1
#
_cell.length_a   1.000
_cell.length_b   1.000
_cell.length_c   1.000
_cell.angle_alpha   90.00
_cell.angle_beta   90.00
_cell.angle_gamma   90.00
#
_symmetry.space_group_name_H-M   'P 1'
#
loop_
_entity.id
_entity.type
_entity.pdbx_description
1 polymer ?
#
loop_
_entity_poly.entity_id
_entity_poly.type
_entity_poly.pdbx_seq_one_letter_code
_entity_poly.pdbx_strand_id
1 'polypeptide(L)'
;MGLIPGVGALYNGEYLKAFVHVMIFGFLISLANSPNLGTFEPLFVWLTIGFYFYMPLAAYHTAKSRLLQSKGLLLANPERDPRKENLWTGVILTFLGILLFLDNFIEGFIEQALRMWPIVLIGIGSVKILGHFRKEKV
;
A
#
# COMPACT_ATOMS: atom_id res chain seq x y z
N MET A 1 4.75 -13.70 18.57
CA MET A 1 3.93 -14.62 17.74
C MET A 1 2.96 -13.77 16.92
N GLY A 2 3.29 -13.52 15.67
CA GLY A 2 2.58 -12.55 14.81
C GLY A 2 3.10 -12.57 13.38
N LEU A 3 3.35 -13.77 12.86
CA LEU A 3 3.84 -14.02 11.49
C LEU A 3 2.70 -14.04 10.46
N ILE A 4 1.46 -13.81 10.90
CA ILE A 4 0.30 -13.73 10.00
C ILE A 4 0.06 -12.26 9.68
N PRO A 5 -0.06 -11.89 8.39
CA PRO A 5 -0.47 -10.57 7.95
C PRO A 5 -1.65 -10.03 8.77
N GLY A 6 -1.55 -8.79 9.26
CA GLY A 6 -2.62 -8.13 10.01
C GLY A 6 -2.77 -8.49 11.50
N VAL A 7 -2.36 -9.68 11.97
CA VAL A 7 -2.61 -10.06 13.38
C VAL A 7 -1.82 -9.22 14.38
N GLY A 8 -0.67 -8.67 14.00
CA GLY A 8 0.10 -7.76 14.86
C GLY A 8 -0.66 -6.46 15.19
N ALA A 9 -1.44 -5.93 14.25
CA ALA A 9 -2.31 -4.78 14.50
C ALA A 9 -3.57 -5.18 15.30
N LEU A 10 -4.07 -6.41 15.10
CA LEU A 10 -5.18 -6.97 15.84
C LEU A 10 -4.88 -7.08 17.34
N TYR A 11 -3.69 -7.55 17.71
CA TYR A 11 -3.25 -7.58 19.12
C TYR A 11 -3.10 -6.18 19.74
N ASN A 12 -2.85 -5.17 18.92
CA ASN A 12 -2.86 -3.78 19.32
C ASN A 12 -4.29 -3.19 19.35
N GLY A 13 -5.36 -3.95 19.15
CA GLY A 13 -6.73 -3.44 19.12
C GLY A 13 -7.03 -2.50 17.95
N GLU A 14 -6.19 -2.48 16.89
CA GLU A 14 -6.40 -1.71 15.66
C GLU A 14 -7.06 -2.61 14.59
N TYR A 15 -8.33 -3.00 14.82
CA TYR A 15 -9.06 -3.96 13.99
C TYR A 15 -9.16 -3.58 12.52
N LEU A 16 -9.51 -2.32 12.22
CA LEU A 16 -9.66 -1.87 10.85
C LEU A 16 -8.33 -1.87 10.09
N LYS A 17 -7.26 -1.43 10.75
CA LYS A 17 -5.91 -1.50 10.19
C LYS A 17 -5.49 -2.94 9.95
N ALA A 18 -5.78 -3.85 10.86
CA ALA A 18 -5.52 -5.28 10.68
C ALA A 18 -6.22 -5.82 9.42
N PHE A 19 -7.51 -5.48 9.25
CA PHE A 19 -8.30 -5.87 8.08
C PHE A 19 -7.70 -5.32 6.77
N VAL A 20 -7.34 -4.04 6.73
CA VAL A 20 -6.72 -3.43 5.54
C VAL A 20 -5.40 -4.11 5.17
N HIS A 21 -4.55 -4.46 6.15
CA HIS A 21 -3.30 -5.15 5.87
C HIS A 21 -3.54 -6.55 5.29
N VAL A 22 -4.55 -7.29 5.78
CA VAL A 22 -4.93 -8.59 5.22
C VAL A 22 -5.43 -8.44 3.79
N MET A 23 -6.26 -7.43 3.51
CA MET A 23 -6.76 -7.18 2.15
C MET A 23 -5.67 -6.80 1.17
N ILE A 24 -4.77 -5.88 1.56
CA ILE A 24 -3.61 -5.51 0.72
C ILE A 24 -2.73 -6.73 0.47
N PHE A 25 -2.47 -7.55 1.49
CA PHE A 25 -1.64 -8.74 1.33
C PHE A 25 -2.27 -9.78 0.40
N GLY A 26 -3.56 -10.07 0.56
CA GLY A 26 -4.30 -10.97 -0.34
C GLY A 26 -4.33 -10.45 -1.77
N PHE A 27 -4.51 -9.15 -1.95
CA PHE A 27 -4.46 -8.51 -3.27
C PHE A 27 -3.07 -8.62 -3.92
N LEU A 28 -2.01 -8.35 -3.17
CA LEU A 28 -0.63 -8.49 -3.66
C LEU A 28 -0.30 -9.93 -4.06
N ILE A 29 -0.76 -10.93 -3.29
CA ILE A 29 -0.63 -12.34 -3.67
C ILE A 29 -1.40 -12.66 -4.94
N SER A 30 -2.62 -12.14 -5.09
CA SER A 30 -3.43 -12.34 -6.30
C SER A 30 -2.71 -11.80 -7.53
N LEU A 31 -2.10 -10.62 -7.43
CA LEU A 31 -1.28 -10.06 -8.50
C LEU A 31 -0.01 -10.88 -8.71
N ALA A 32 0.71 -11.25 -7.65
CA ALA A 32 1.93 -12.05 -7.80
C ALA A 32 1.70 -13.41 -8.50
N ASN A 33 0.48 -13.96 -8.48
CA ASN A 33 0.12 -15.21 -9.14
C ASN A 33 -0.64 -15.03 -10.47
N SER A 34 -0.91 -13.81 -10.93
CA SER A 34 -1.58 -13.64 -12.24
C SER A 34 -0.57 -13.91 -13.38
N PRO A 35 -0.87 -14.86 -14.29
CA PRO A 35 0.05 -15.28 -15.35
C PRO A 35 0.27 -14.22 -16.44
N ASN A 36 -0.58 -13.19 -16.49
CA ASN A 36 -0.61 -12.20 -17.58
C ASN A 36 0.12 -10.90 -17.24
N LEU A 37 0.68 -10.77 -16.04
CA LEU A 37 1.39 -9.57 -15.56
C LEU A 37 2.80 -9.42 -16.16
N GLY A 38 3.30 -10.43 -16.88
CA GLY A 38 4.56 -10.36 -17.63
C GLY A 38 5.72 -9.85 -16.79
N THR A 39 6.35 -8.75 -17.22
CA THR A 39 7.52 -8.14 -16.54
C THR A 39 7.26 -7.66 -15.11
N PHE A 40 6.00 -7.50 -14.70
CA PHE A 40 5.66 -7.03 -13.35
C PHE A 40 5.56 -8.12 -12.30
N GLU A 41 5.49 -9.39 -12.68
CA GLU A 41 5.38 -10.50 -11.73
C GLU A 41 6.48 -10.45 -10.64
N PRO A 42 7.79 -10.29 -10.97
CA PRO A 42 8.82 -10.23 -9.94
C PRO A 42 8.66 -9.04 -8.99
N LEU A 43 8.17 -7.90 -9.48
CA LEU A 43 7.96 -6.70 -8.67
C LEU A 43 6.90 -6.95 -7.59
N PHE A 44 5.78 -7.59 -7.94
CA PHE A 44 4.72 -7.90 -6.97
C PHE A 44 5.13 -8.99 -5.99
N VAL A 45 5.94 -9.98 -6.41
CA VAL A 45 6.53 -10.97 -5.50
C VAL A 45 7.42 -10.28 -4.46
N TRP A 46 8.37 -9.45 -4.89
CA TRP A 46 9.25 -8.71 -3.97
C TRP A 46 8.49 -7.75 -3.07
N LEU A 47 7.46 -7.08 -3.60
CA LEU A 47 6.60 -6.20 -2.80
C LEU A 47 5.82 -6.98 -1.74
N THR A 48 5.31 -8.16 -2.09
CA THR A 48 4.61 -9.06 -1.15
C THR A 48 5.55 -9.51 -0.03
N ILE A 49 6.78 -9.91 -0.37
CA ILE A 49 7.81 -10.31 0.60
C ILE A 49 8.17 -9.13 1.51
N GLY A 50 8.46 -7.96 0.93
CA GLY A 50 8.77 -6.76 1.69
C GLY A 50 7.62 -6.36 2.62
N PHE A 51 6.38 -6.43 2.14
CA PHE A 51 5.19 -6.14 2.93
C PHE A 51 5.00 -7.15 4.07
N TYR A 52 5.25 -8.44 3.81
CA TYR A 52 5.21 -9.49 4.82
C TYR A 52 6.18 -9.22 5.98
N PHE A 53 7.43 -8.85 5.69
CA PHE A 53 8.43 -8.54 6.72
C PHE A 53 8.20 -7.17 7.40
N TYR A 54 7.61 -6.22 6.69
CA TYR A 54 7.26 -4.91 7.24
C TYR A 54 6.19 -5.00 8.34
N MET A 55 5.20 -5.89 8.20
CA MET A 55 4.05 -5.97 9.11
C MET A 55 4.41 -6.26 10.59
N PRO A 56 5.27 -7.25 10.91
CA PRO A 56 5.74 -7.47 12.28
C PRO A 56 6.47 -6.26 12.86
N LEU A 57 7.30 -5.58 12.06
CA LEU A 57 8.03 -4.38 12.48
C LEU A 57 7.05 -3.24 12.79
N ALA A 58 6.05 -3.01 11.94
CA ALA A 58 5.03 -2.00 12.15
C ALA A 58 4.21 -2.26 13.43
N ALA A 59 3.89 -3.53 13.71
CA ALA A 59 3.22 -3.94 14.94
C ALA A 59 4.09 -3.70 16.19
N TYR A 60 5.39 -4.02 16.11
CA TYR A 60 6.35 -3.79 17.21
C TYR A 60 6.52 -2.31 17.52
N HIS A 61 6.68 -1.44 16.51
CA HIS A 61 6.78 0.01 16.72
C HIS A 61 5.52 0.57 17.40
N THR A 62 4.35 0.07 17.01
CA THR A 62 3.07 0.46 17.61
C THR A 62 2.99 0.03 19.08
N ALA A 63 3.39 -1.20 19.40
CA ALA A 63 3.43 -1.70 20.78
C ALA A 63 4.44 -0.94 21.65
N LYS A 64 5.65 -0.68 21.13
CA LYS A 64 6.71 0.08 21.81
C LYS A 64 6.27 1.51 22.11
N SER A 65 5.61 2.17 21.15
CA SER A 65 5.06 3.51 21.33
C SER A 65 4.03 3.55 22.48
N ARG A 66 3.14 2.55 22.57
CA ARG A 66 2.16 2.46 23.66
C ARG A 66 2.79 2.19 25.01
N LEU A 67 3.80 1.31 25.07
CA LEU A 67 4.54 1.04 26.30
C LEU A 67 5.28 2.28 26.83
N LEU A 68 5.86 3.08 25.94
CA LEU A 68 6.54 4.32 26.33
C LEU A 68 5.55 5.39 26.81
N GLN A 69 4.37 5.46 26.17
CA GLN A 69 3.28 6.32 26.60
C GLN A 69 2.71 5.88 27.96
N SER A 70 2.51 4.58 28.19
CA SER A 70 2.01 4.07 29.48
C SER A 70 2.99 4.30 30.64
N LYS A 71 4.28 4.48 30.33
CA LYS A 71 5.33 4.83 31.31
C LYS A 71 5.47 6.33 31.56
N GLY A 72 4.66 7.17 30.90
CA GLY A 72 4.72 8.63 31.03
C GLY A 72 5.97 9.28 30.43
N LEU A 73 6.78 8.52 29.68
CA LEU A 73 8.04 8.99 29.07
C LEU A 73 7.83 9.71 27.73
N LEU A 74 6.62 9.59 27.16
CA LEU A 74 6.17 10.36 26.01
C LEU A 74 4.93 11.14 26.44
N LEU A 75 4.91 12.47 26.21
CA LEU A 75 3.69 13.26 26.34
C LEU A 75 2.60 12.56 25.51
N ALA A 76 1.45 12.29 26.11
CA ALA A 76 0.31 11.71 25.41
C ALA A 76 0.08 12.53 24.13
N ASN A 77 0.35 11.92 22.97
CA ASN A 77 0.23 12.64 21.71
C ASN A 77 -1.25 13.02 21.54
N PRO A 78 -1.63 14.31 21.64
CA PRO A 78 -3.03 14.74 21.57
C PRO A 78 -3.65 14.46 20.20
N GLU A 79 -2.81 14.12 19.21
CA GLU A 79 -3.20 13.88 17.83
C GLU A 79 -3.79 12.48 17.61
N ARG A 80 -3.56 11.54 18.54
CA ARG A 80 -4.01 10.15 18.41
C ARG A 80 -5.37 9.94 19.09
N ASP A 81 -6.34 10.76 18.72
CA ASP A 81 -7.74 10.55 19.07
C ASP A 81 -8.20 9.24 18.38
N PRO A 82 -8.69 8.23 19.12
CA PRO A 82 -9.22 6.99 18.52
C PRO A 82 -10.38 7.25 17.55
N ARG A 83 -11.01 8.44 17.59
CA ARG A 83 -12.01 8.89 16.61
C ARG A 83 -11.43 9.56 15.37
N LYS A 84 -10.17 10.00 15.41
CA LYS A 84 -9.44 10.47 14.22
C LYS A 84 -8.84 9.25 13.53
N GLU A 85 -9.70 8.46 12.94
CA GLU A 85 -9.27 7.47 11.96
C GLU A 85 -8.52 8.21 10.85
N ASN A 86 -7.35 7.69 10.45
CA ASN A 86 -6.61 8.28 9.34
C ASN A 86 -7.50 8.17 8.09
N LEU A 87 -7.97 9.31 7.57
CA LEU A 87 -8.79 9.40 6.34
C LEU A 87 -8.21 8.54 5.21
N TRP A 88 -6.89 8.50 5.12
CA TRP A 88 -6.14 7.67 4.18
C TRP A 88 -6.48 6.19 4.24
N THR A 89 -6.83 5.64 5.40
CA THR A 89 -7.26 4.24 5.56
C THR A 89 -8.53 3.97 4.76
N GLY A 90 -9.55 4.83 4.92
CA GLY A 90 -10.81 4.74 4.18
C GLY A 90 -10.62 5.03 2.68
N VAL A 91 -9.76 5.98 2.32
CA VAL A 91 -9.44 6.28 0.92
C VAL A 91 -8.76 5.09 0.24
N ILE A 92 -7.75 4.49 0.88
CA ILE A 92 -7.05 3.31 0.36
C ILE A 92 -8.02 2.14 0.22
N LEU A 93 -8.87 1.90 1.21
CA LEU A 93 -9.83 0.80 1.17
C LEU A 93 -10.88 0.99 0.08
N THR A 94 -11.41 2.21 -0.07
CA THR A 94 -12.33 2.58 -1.15
C THR A 94 -11.68 2.35 -2.51
N PHE A 95 -10.45 2.85 -2.71
CA PHE A 95 -9.73 2.69 -3.96
C PHE A 95 -9.42 1.22 -4.27
N LEU A 96 -8.96 0.45 -3.28
CA LEU A 96 -8.69 -0.97 -3.41
C LEU A 96 -9.97 -1.75 -3.78
N GLY A 97 -11.09 -1.41 -3.14
CA GLY A 97 -12.40 -2.00 -3.44
C GLY A 97 -12.86 -1.70 -4.86
N ILE A 98 -12.73 -0.46 -5.32
CA ILE A 98 -13.05 -0.08 -6.70
C ILE A 98 -12.17 -0.85 -7.68
N LEU A 99 -10.88 -0.97 -7.39
CA LEU A 99 -9.92 -1.62 -8.27
C LEU A 99 -10.22 -3.12 -8.40
N LEU A 100 -10.48 -3.81 -7.28
CA LEU A 100 -10.92 -5.21 -7.25
C LEU A 100 -12.26 -5.41 -7.97
N PHE A 101 -13.20 -4.48 -7.77
CA PHE A 101 -14.50 -4.52 -8.43
C PHE A 101 -14.38 -4.39 -9.95
N LEU A 102 -13.54 -3.46 -10.42
CA LEU A 102 -13.30 -3.26 -11.85
C LEU A 102 -12.65 -4.47 -12.49
N ASP A 103 -11.69 -5.10 -11.83
CA ASP A 103 -11.04 -6.31 -12.34
C ASP A 103 -11.98 -7.52 -12.37
N ASN A 104 -12.93 -7.58 -11.41
CA ASN A 104 -13.99 -8.58 -11.44
C ASN A 104 -15.01 -8.34 -12.58
N PHE A 105 -15.31 -7.08 -12.90
CA PHE A 105 -16.28 -6.71 -13.93
C PHE A 105 -15.70 -6.67 -15.35
N ILE A 106 -14.41 -6.35 -15.45
CA ILE A 106 -13.66 -6.24 -16.71
C ILE A 106 -12.46 -7.17 -16.58
N GLU A 107 -12.53 -8.31 -17.27
CA GLU A 107 -11.48 -9.33 -17.21
C GLU A 107 -10.11 -8.77 -17.62
N GLY A 108 -9.14 -8.91 -16.72
CA GLY A 108 -7.77 -8.44 -16.94
C GLY A 108 -7.62 -6.92 -16.99
N PHE A 109 -8.55 -6.15 -16.40
CA PHE A 109 -8.45 -4.69 -16.33
C PHE A 109 -7.12 -4.23 -15.72
N ILE A 110 -6.72 -4.84 -14.60
CA ILE A 110 -5.46 -4.49 -13.93
C ILE A 110 -4.28 -4.81 -14.82
N GLU A 111 -4.30 -5.97 -15.48
CA GLU A 111 -3.23 -6.44 -16.35
C GLU A 111 -3.05 -5.52 -17.56
N GLN A 112 -4.15 -5.09 -18.17
CA GLN A 112 -4.15 -4.15 -19.28
C GLN A 112 -3.65 -2.77 -18.84
N ALA A 113 -4.14 -2.26 -17.72
CA ALA A 113 -3.70 -0.98 -17.16
C ALA A 113 -2.20 -1.00 -16.87
N LEU A 114 -1.70 -2.08 -16.25
CA LEU A 114 -0.27 -2.25 -15.99
C LEU A 114 0.51 -2.39 -17.30
N ARG A 115 0.04 -3.15 -18.29
CA ARG A 115 0.71 -3.29 -19.60
C ARG A 115 0.91 -1.95 -20.33
N MET A 116 0.03 -0.97 -20.13
CA MET A 116 0.11 0.35 -20.75
C MET A 116 1.11 1.31 -20.09
N TRP A 117 1.76 0.92 -18.98
CA TRP A 117 2.76 1.74 -18.30
C TRP A 117 3.89 2.34 -19.16
N PRO A 118 4.42 1.67 -20.22
CA PRO A 118 5.54 2.22 -20.98
C PRO A 118 5.09 3.43 -21.80
N ILE A 119 3.84 3.45 -22.25
CA ILE A 119 3.25 4.56 -23.00
C ILE A 119 3.23 5.82 -22.11
N VAL A 120 2.84 5.66 -20.84
CA VAL A 120 2.84 6.75 -19.86
C VAL A 120 4.26 7.29 -19.64
N LEU A 121 5.25 6.41 -19.50
CA LEU A 121 6.65 6.81 -19.33
C LEU A 121 7.21 7.53 -20.56
N ILE A 122 6.91 7.04 -21.76
CA ILE A 122 7.30 7.70 -23.01
C ILE A 122 6.67 9.09 -23.08
N GLY A 123 5.40 9.22 -22.73
CA GLY A 123 4.69 10.51 -22.68
C GLY A 123 5.34 11.49 -21.70
N ILE A 124 5.57 11.07 -20.45
CA ILE A 124 6.22 11.90 -19.42
C ILE A 124 7.63 12.30 -19.84
N GLY A 125 8.41 11.36 -20.36
CA GLY A 125 9.76 11.60 -20.87
C GLY A 125 9.77 12.65 -21.99
N SER A 126 8.87 12.49 -22.97
CA SER A 126 8.72 13.42 -24.09
C SER A 126 8.35 14.83 -23.61
N VAL A 127 7.42 14.95 -22.67
CA VAL A 127 7.03 16.26 -22.09
C VAL A 127 8.20 16.92 -21.38
N LYS A 128 8.99 16.17 -20.60
CA LYS A 128 10.17 16.73 -19.93
C LYS A 128 11.24 17.20 -20.92
N ILE A 129 11.49 16.44 -21.99
CA ILE A 129 12.46 16.78 -23.04
C ILE A 129 12.02 18.07 -23.76
N LEU A 130 10.77 18.16 -24.18
CA LEU A 130 10.22 19.36 -24.83
C LEU A 130 10.24 20.58 -23.90
N GLY A 131 9.96 20.37 -22.60
CA GLY A 131 10.06 21.40 -21.58
C GLY A 131 11.49 21.90 -21.34
N HIS A 132 12.49 21.02 -21.51
CA HIS A 132 13.90 21.37 -21.39
C HIS A 132 14.36 22.28 -22.55
N PHE A 133 14.08 21.88 -23.80
CA PHE A 133 14.43 22.68 -24.98
C PHE A 133 13.70 24.04 -25.03
N ARG A 134 12.51 24.15 -24.43
CA ARG A 134 11.79 25.42 -24.31
C ARG A 134 12.44 26.41 -23.34
N LYS A 135 13.21 25.91 -22.35
CA LYS A 135 13.95 26.76 -21.40
C LYS A 135 15.29 27.25 -21.94
N GLU A 136 15.87 26.56 -22.92
CA GLU A 136 17.17 26.91 -23.51
C GLU A 136 17.06 27.97 -24.61
N LYS A 137 15.85 28.18 -25.16
CA LYS A 137 15.56 29.23 -26.16
C LYS A 137 15.11 30.58 -25.58
N VAL A 138 15.00 30.70 -24.25
CA VAL A 138 14.64 31.94 -23.53
C VAL A 138 15.86 32.42 -22.76
#